data_AF-A0A2D6Q9Y9-F1
#
_entry.id   AF-A0A2D6Q9Y9-F1
#
_cell.length_a   1.000
_cell.length_b   1.000
_cell.length_c   1.000
_cell.angle_alpha   90.00
_cell.angle_beta   90.00
_cell.angle_gamma   90.00
#
_symmetry.space_group_name_H-M   'P 1'
#
loop_
_entity.id
_entity.type
_entity.pdbx_description
1 polymer ?
#
loop_
_entity_poly.entity_id
_entity_poly.type
_entity_poly.pdbx_seq_one_letter_code
_entity_poly.pdbx_strand_id
1 'polypeptide(L)'
;MGRRVAEVEGAGWQCSGGALKPVRNYSVTMDERAVDGISAWGRAEDFASLCELGALFVEGRVDSFPGWGADSTDEESDGVQDVLAALNRAGFLTLASGRGEPDREGADGRVERRRAFVLGFAGVSVVERLKSLGAELWIRDFGAREVGGEAIPVGTRGEDVFMEVGSGAGGVELGIFEGAVGKRALEELEEKRYVILVGMEWGEDAGFWGKLRAELQPG
;
A
#
# COMPACT_ATOMS: atom_id res chain seq x y z
N MET A 1 -31.93 11.03 0.41
CA MET A 1 -31.27 11.41 1.67
C MET A 1 -31.81 10.50 2.77
N GLY A 2 -31.26 9.29 2.85
CA GLY A 2 -31.76 8.22 3.73
C GLY A 2 -30.60 7.63 4.49
N ARG A 3 -30.63 7.78 5.82
CA ARG A 3 -29.71 7.09 6.73
C ARG A 3 -29.90 5.58 6.54
N ARG A 4 -28.82 4.85 6.24
CA ARG A 4 -28.80 3.39 6.44
C ARG A 4 -27.97 3.09 7.68
N VAL A 5 -28.60 2.45 8.65
CA VAL A 5 -27.94 1.89 9.83
C VAL A 5 -27.45 0.51 9.41
N ALA A 6 -26.13 0.30 9.41
CA ALA A 6 -25.55 -1.03 9.33
C ALA A 6 -24.99 -1.36 10.72
N GLU A 7 -25.62 -2.34 11.39
CA GLU A 7 -25.00 -3.00 12.53
C GLU A 7 -23.93 -3.94 11.98
N VAL A 8 -22.66 -3.65 12.28
CA VAL A 8 -21.56 -4.56 11.99
C VAL A 8 -21.05 -5.09 13.31
N GLU A 9 -21.26 -6.39 13.55
CA GLU A 9 -20.65 -7.11 14.67
C GLU A 9 -19.15 -7.30 14.37
N GLY A 10 -18.32 -6.41 14.91
CA GLY A 10 -16.87 -6.56 14.88
C GLY A 10 -16.36 -7.22 16.15
N ALA A 11 -15.77 -8.41 16.06
CA ALA A 11 -15.04 -9.04 17.16
C ALA A 11 -13.64 -8.42 17.27
N GLY A 12 -13.48 -7.43 18.16
CA GLY A 12 -12.17 -6.90 18.53
C GLY A 12 -11.48 -7.81 19.55
N TRP A 13 -10.21 -8.16 19.30
CA TRP A 13 -9.37 -8.94 20.21
C TRP A 13 -8.30 -8.04 20.83
N GLN A 14 -8.19 -8.03 22.16
CA GLN A 14 -7.15 -7.28 22.87
C GLN A 14 -6.29 -8.25 23.69
N CYS A 15 -4.99 -8.31 23.41
CA CYS A 15 -4.05 -9.12 24.18
C CYS A 15 -3.59 -8.36 25.42
N SER A 16 -4.06 -8.76 26.59
CA SER A 16 -3.39 -8.48 27.87
C SER A 16 -3.35 -9.75 28.71
N GLY A 17 -2.15 -10.20 29.09
CA GLY A 17 -1.97 -11.22 30.12
C GLY A 17 -2.43 -12.65 29.78
N GLY A 18 -2.32 -13.10 28.53
CA GLY A 18 -2.39 -14.54 28.19
C GLY A 18 -3.78 -15.20 28.22
N ALA A 19 -4.88 -14.45 28.26
CA ALA A 19 -6.23 -14.98 28.05
C ALA A 19 -7.09 -14.05 27.19
N LEU A 20 -7.68 -14.60 26.12
CA LEU A 20 -8.62 -13.91 25.24
C LEU A 20 -9.92 -13.60 26.02
N LYS A 21 -10.35 -12.35 26.03
CA LYS A 21 -11.67 -11.94 26.55
C LYS A 21 -12.40 -11.11 25.49
N PRO A 22 -13.69 -11.37 25.25
CA PRO A 22 -14.50 -10.53 24.36
C PRO A 22 -14.68 -9.14 24.96
N VAL A 23 -14.42 -8.10 24.17
CA VAL A 23 -14.69 -6.70 24.55
C VAL A 23 -16.14 -6.36 24.15
N ARG A 24 -16.83 -5.58 25.00
CA ARG A 24 -18.24 -5.19 24.82
C ARG A 24 -18.49 -4.56 23.45
N ASN A 25 -19.64 -4.90 22.86
CA ASN A 25 -20.20 -4.30 21.66
C ASN A 25 -20.18 -2.76 21.74
N TYR A 26 -19.58 -2.12 20.74
CA TYR A 26 -19.74 -0.68 20.51
C TYR A 26 -20.49 -0.49 19.20
N SER A 27 -21.61 0.24 19.24
CA SER A 27 -22.29 0.73 18.05
C SER A 27 -21.61 2.02 17.59
N VAL A 28 -20.96 2.01 16.44
CA VAL A 28 -20.42 3.23 15.83
C VAL A 28 -21.44 3.77 14.85
N THR A 29 -21.95 4.97 15.12
CA THR A 29 -22.67 5.76 14.11
C THR A 29 -21.63 6.25 13.11
N MET A 30 -21.48 5.58 11.97
CA MET A 30 -20.64 6.03 10.86
C MET A 30 -21.34 7.23 10.20
N ASP A 31 -20.79 8.43 10.38
CA ASP A 31 -21.11 9.56 9.50
C ASP A 31 -20.50 9.22 8.12
N GLU A 32 -21.26 9.34 7.04
CA GLU A 32 -20.82 8.99 5.66
C GLU A 32 -19.72 9.92 5.12
N ARG A 33 -19.19 10.83 5.94
CA ARG A 33 -18.12 11.75 5.55
C ARG A 33 -16.78 11.08 5.75
N ALA A 34 -15.97 11.10 4.70
CA ALA A 34 -14.56 10.75 4.79
C ALA A 34 -13.89 11.52 5.92
N VAL A 35 -12.97 10.86 6.61
CA VAL A 35 -12.14 11.50 7.64
C VAL A 35 -11.24 12.52 6.94
N ASP A 36 -11.18 13.74 7.48
CA ASP A 36 -10.23 14.77 7.06
C ASP A 36 -8.80 14.22 7.20
N GLY A 37 -8.20 13.86 6.06
CA GLY A 37 -6.94 13.17 6.00
C GLY A 37 -5.80 14.03 6.53
N ILE A 38 -5.73 15.31 6.16
CA ILE A 38 -4.69 16.23 6.62
C ILE A 38 -4.60 16.20 8.15
N SER A 39 -5.75 16.35 8.81
CA SER A 39 -5.87 16.29 10.26
C SER A 39 -5.52 14.92 10.83
N ALA A 40 -5.92 13.83 10.19
CA ALA A 40 -5.71 12.47 10.66
C ALA A 40 -4.24 12.05 10.58
N TRP A 41 -3.60 12.28 9.43
CA TRP A 41 -2.18 12.03 9.19
C TRP A 41 -1.31 12.82 10.19
N GLY A 42 -1.60 14.11 10.39
CA GLY A 42 -0.88 14.96 11.34
C GLY A 42 -0.97 14.52 12.81
N ARG A 43 -1.97 13.69 13.16
CA ARG A 43 -2.15 13.13 14.52
C ARG A 43 -1.66 11.69 14.68
N ALA A 44 -1.20 11.04 13.62
CA ALA A 44 -0.68 9.68 13.71
C ALA A 44 0.50 9.62 14.69
N GLU A 45 0.45 8.70 15.66
CA GLU A 45 1.46 8.64 16.74
C GLU A 45 2.60 7.68 16.42
N ASP A 46 2.37 6.72 15.53
CA ASP A 46 3.30 5.63 15.21
C ASP A 46 3.13 5.13 13.76
N PHE A 47 4.03 4.26 13.31
CA PHE A 47 3.98 3.69 11.96
C PHE A 47 2.73 2.84 11.70
N ALA A 48 2.19 2.17 12.73
CA ALA A 48 0.98 1.36 12.59
C ALA A 48 -0.24 2.23 12.29
N SER A 49 -0.30 3.43 12.89
CA SER A 49 -1.34 4.42 12.61
C SER A 49 -1.24 4.96 11.18
N LEU A 50 -0.02 5.18 10.66
CA LEU A 50 0.17 5.55 9.24
C LEU A 50 -0.33 4.46 8.30
N CYS A 51 -0.02 3.21 8.61
CA CYS A 51 -0.50 2.05 7.87
C CYS A 51 -2.04 1.97 7.88
N GLU A 52 -2.69 2.14 9.03
CA GLU A 52 -4.16 2.13 9.08
C GLU A 52 -4.76 3.30 8.27
N LEU A 53 -4.15 4.49 8.31
CA LEU A 53 -4.59 5.61 7.47
C LEU A 53 -4.40 5.34 5.99
N GLY A 54 -3.31 4.68 5.59
CA GLY A 54 -3.10 4.23 4.22
C GLY A 54 -4.18 3.24 3.76
N ALA A 55 -4.55 2.28 4.62
CA ALA A 55 -5.65 1.35 4.37
C ALA A 55 -7.00 2.06 4.21
N LEU A 56 -7.29 3.03 5.08
CA LEU A 56 -8.53 3.82 5.01
C LEU A 56 -8.56 4.71 3.77
N PHE A 57 -7.42 5.25 3.34
CA PHE A 57 -7.33 6.05 2.11
C PHE A 57 -7.65 5.21 0.88
N VAL A 58 -7.04 4.03 0.71
CA VAL A 58 -7.34 3.15 -0.44
C VAL A 58 -8.77 2.61 -0.44
N GLU A 59 -9.42 2.58 0.73
CA GLU A 59 -10.85 2.27 0.88
C GLU A 59 -11.78 3.47 0.64
N GLY A 60 -11.25 4.66 0.37
CA GLY A 60 -12.01 5.90 0.17
C GLY A 60 -12.62 6.47 1.46
N ARG A 61 -12.06 6.11 2.62
CA ARG A 61 -12.55 6.53 3.96
C ARG A 61 -11.75 7.69 4.56
N VAL A 62 -10.59 7.99 4.00
CA VAL A 62 -9.78 9.19 4.27
C VAL A 62 -9.69 9.97 2.97
N ASP A 63 -9.97 11.27 3.01
CA ASP A 63 -10.16 12.12 1.82
C ASP A 63 -8.87 12.69 1.22
N SER A 64 -7.72 12.31 1.76
CA SER A 64 -6.42 12.80 1.29
C SER A 64 -5.26 11.92 1.74
N PHE A 65 -4.31 11.75 0.84
CA PHE A 65 -3.00 11.16 1.13
C PHE A 65 -1.92 12.26 1.17
N PRO A 66 -0.93 12.22 2.08
CA PRO A 66 0.15 13.20 2.12
C PRO A 66 0.84 13.35 0.76
N GLY A 67 1.13 14.59 0.35
CA GLY A 67 1.86 14.91 -0.89
C GLY A 67 1.13 14.67 -2.21
N TRP A 68 0.09 13.83 -2.27
CA TRP A 68 -0.66 13.60 -3.52
C TRP A 68 -1.73 14.66 -3.75
N GLY A 69 -2.32 15.17 -2.67
CA GLY A 69 -3.44 16.12 -2.76
C GLY A 69 -4.66 15.56 -3.51
N ALA A 70 -4.74 14.23 -3.65
CA ALA A 70 -5.83 13.49 -4.26
C ALA A 70 -6.70 12.85 -3.16
N ASP A 71 -7.99 12.72 -3.44
CA ASP A 71 -9.01 12.16 -2.53
C ASP A 71 -9.25 10.65 -2.73
N SER A 72 -8.56 10.06 -3.70
CA SER A 72 -8.73 8.69 -4.14
C SER A 72 -7.48 8.17 -4.86
N THR A 73 -7.39 6.86 -5.04
CA THR A 73 -6.37 6.22 -5.87
C THR A 73 -6.65 6.43 -7.35
N ASP A 74 -5.60 6.42 -8.18
CA ASP A 74 -5.75 6.47 -9.63
C ASP A 74 -6.37 5.17 -10.20
N GLU A 75 -6.93 5.24 -11.41
CA GLU A 75 -7.59 4.13 -12.12
C GLU A 75 -6.67 2.91 -12.28
N GLU A 76 -5.35 3.13 -12.32
CA GLU A 76 -4.34 2.06 -12.39
C GLU A 76 -4.32 1.13 -11.17
N SER A 77 -5.00 1.51 -10.08
CA SER A 77 -5.17 0.71 -8.86
C SER A 77 -6.57 0.08 -8.74
N ASP A 78 -7.42 0.21 -9.75
CA ASP A 78 -8.77 -0.35 -9.72
C ASP A 78 -8.79 -1.88 -9.71
N GLY A 79 -9.54 -2.43 -8.76
CA GLY A 79 -9.72 -3.86 -8.56
C GLY A 79 -8.72 -4.50 -7.62
N VAL A 80 -7.77 -3.73 -7.06
CA VAL A 80 -6.76 -4.23 -6.10
C VAL A 80 -6.75 -3.49 -4.77
N GLN A 81 -7.70 -2.57 -4.56
CA GLN A 81 -7.80 -1.76 -3.32
C GLN A 81 -7.88 -2.63 -2.06
N ASP A 82 -8.54 -3.79 -2.11
CA ASP A 82 -8.66 -4.68 -0.97
C ASP A 82 -7.30 -5.32 -0.58
N VAL A 83 -6.46 -5.66 -1.57
CA VAL A 83 -5.12 -6.18 -1.34
C VAL A 83 -4.20 -5.07 -0.83
N LEU A 84 -4.30 -3.86 -1.37
CA LEU A 84 -3.57 -2.70 -0.87
C LEU A 84 -3.95 -2.38 0.58
N ALA A 85 -5.23 -2.43 0.92
CA ALA A 85 -5.69 -2.23 2.30
C ALA A 85 -5.13 -3.32 3.23
N ALA A 86 -5.10 -4.58 2.78
CA ALA A 86 -4.51 -5.69 3.53
C ALA A 86 -2.99 -5.53 3.73
N LEU A 87 -2.24 -5.10 2.70
CA LEU A 87 -0.82 -4.78 2.78
C LEU A 87 -0.55 -3.69 3.82
N ASN A 88 -1.29 -2.59 3.74
CA ASN A 88 -1.22 -1.51 4.70
C ASN A 88 -1.43 -2.03 6.12
N ARG A 89 -2.55 -2.72 6.39
CA ARG A 89 -2.83 -3.27 7.72
C ARG A 89 -1.83 -4.31 8.21
N ALA A 90 -1.12 -4.98 7.31
CA ALA A 90 -0.04 -5.90 7.66
C ALA A 90 1.27 -5.20 8.04
N GLY A 91 1.37 -3.87 7.91
CA GLY A 91 2.58 -3.10 8.20
C GLY A 91 3.42 -2.78 6.96
N PHE A 92 2.78 -2.71 5.79
CA PHE A 92 3.37 -2.22 4.54
C PHE A 92 2.57 -1.02 4.02
N LEU A 93 3.03 0.18 4.37
CA LEU A 93 2.49 1.45 3.89
C LEU A 93 2.74 1.61 2.39
N THR A 94 1.71 1.40 1.56
CA THR A 94 1.82 1.44 0.09
C THR A 94 1.82 2.88 -0.43
N LEU A 95 2.73 3.20 -1.35
CA LEU A 95 2.88 4.53 -1.95
C LEU A 95 2.65 4.56 -3.46
N ALA A 96 2.90 3.45 -4.15
CA ALA A 96 2.55 3.35 -5.55
C ALA A 96 2.28 1.89 -5.88
N SER A 97 1.35 1.70 -6.80
CA SER A 97 1.01 0.41 -7.37
C SER A 97 0.60 0.59 -8.81
N GLY A 98 0.83 -0.44 -9.60
CA GLY A 98 0.28 -0.56 -10.93
C GLY A 98 -0.12 -2.01 -11.18
N ARG A 99 -1.20 -2.20 -11.93
CA ARG A 99 -1.62 -3.54 -12.34
C ARG A 99 -0.86 -4.03 -13.57
N GLY A 100 -0.73 -5.35 -13.65
CA GLY A 100 -0.41 -5.98 -14.92
C GLY A 100 -1.65 -5.94 -15.79
N GLU A 101 -1.51 -5.56 -17.05
CA GLU A 101 -2.62 -5.50 -18.00
C GLU A 101 -2.33 -6.40 -19.20
N PRO A 102 -3.36 -6.98 -19.85
CA PRO A 102 -3.18 -7.59 -21.16
C PRO A 102 -2.48 -6.64 -22.13
N ASP A 103 -1.63 -7.21 -22.99
CA ASP A 103 -1.01 -6.46 -24.08
C ASP A 103 -2.09 -5.74 -24.89
N ARG A 104 -1.95 -4.42 -25.05
CA ARG A 104 -2.90 -3.57 -25.77
C ARG A 104 -2.19 -2.75 -26.83
N GLU A 105 -2.88 -2.45 -27.93
CA GLU A 105 -2.34 -1.54 -28.92
C GLU A 105 -2.44 -0.10 -28.39
N GLY A 106 -1.32 0.60 -28.34
CA GLY A 106 -1.25 2.02 -28.00
C GLY A 106 -1.80 2.88 -29.13
N ALA A 107 -2.05 4.17 -28.85
CA ALA A 107 -2.56 5.12 -29.85
C ALA A 107 -1.64 5.31 -31.08
N ASP A 108 -0.38 4.90 -30.98
CA ASP A 108 0.63 4.93 -32.04
C ASP A 108 0.78 3.59 -32.79
N GLY A 109 -0.11 2.62 -32.52
CA GLY A 109 -0.11 1.30 -33.14
C GLY A 109 0.92 0.32 -32.54
N ARG A 110 1.66 0.72 -31.50
CA ARG A 110 2.67 -0.13 -30.86
C ARG A 110 2.07 -0.88 -29.68
N VAL A 111 2.53 -2.10 -29.44
CA VAL A 111 2.07 -2.89 -28.30
C VAL A 111 2.57 -2.29 -27.00
N GLU A 112 1.63 -1.96 -26.12
CA GLU A 112 1.85 -1.53 -24.75
C GLU A 112 1.72 -2.73 -23.81
N ARG A 113 2.70 -2.89 -22.93
CA ARG A 113 2.77 -3.97 -21.94
C ARG A 113 2.99 -3.39 -20.56
N ARG A 114 2.33 -3.95 -19.55
CA ARG A 114 2.49 -3.58 -18.14
C ARG A 114 2.76 -4.81 -17.28
N ARG A 115 3.53 -4.62 -16.21
CA ARG A 115 3.73 -5.58 -15.11
C ARG A 115 3.07 -5.04 -13.86
N ALA A 116 2.56 -5.95 -13.04
CA ALA A 116 2.08 -5.59 -11.72
C ALA A 116 3.26 -5.22 -10.81
N PHE A 117 3.09 -4.18 -9.99
CA PHE A 117 4.04 -3.80 -8.96
C PHE A 117 3.35 -3.14 -7.77
N VAL A 118 4.02 -3.16 -6.61
CA VAL A 118 3.69 -2.32 -5.47
C VAL A 118 4.96 -1.91 -4.74
N LEU A 119 5.00 -0.68 -4.24
CA LEU A 119 6.12 -0.16 -3.47
C LEU A 119 5.68 0.69 -2.28
N GLY A 120 6.60 0.91 -1.34
CA GLY A 120 6.36 1.73 -0.15
C GLY A 120 7.22 1.32 1.05
N PHE A 121 6.77 1.62 2.26
CA PHE A 121 7.55 1.36 3.49
C PHE A 121 7.01 0.15 4.26
N ALA A 122 7.90 -0.73 4.70
CA ALA A 122 7.51 -1.91 5.49
C ALA A 122 8.41 -2.16 6.69
N GLY A 123 7.81 -2.74 7.73
CA GLY A 123 8.56 -3.29 8.87
C GLY A 123 9.39 -4.52 8.48
N VAL A 124 10.51 -4.74 9.17
CA VAL A 124 11.44 -5.86 8.87
C VAL A 124 10.74 -7.22 8.87
N SER A 125 9.81 -7.47 9.80
CA SER A 125 9.05 -8.72 9.83
C SER A 125 8.19 -8.95 8.59
N VAL A 126 7.63 -7.88 8.02
CA VAL A 126 6.84 -7.93 6.78
C VAL A 126 7.75 -8.18 5.58
N VAL A 127 8.91 -7.52 5.53
CA VAL A 127 9.91 -7.76 4.48
C VAL A 127 10.34 -9.21 4.44
N GLU A 128 10.64 -9.82 5.59
CA GLU A 128 11.07 -11.22 5.65
C GLU A 128 9.95 -12.19 5.23
N ARG A 129 8.69 -11.90 5.56
CA ARG A 129 7.54 -12.65 5.02
C ARG A 129 7.45 -12.54 3.51
N LEU A 130 7.52 -11.33 2.97
CA LEU A 130 7.46 -11.10 1.52
C LEU A 130 8.61 -11.77 0.77
N LYS A 131 9.82 -11.79 1.34
CA LYS A 131 10.98 -12.48 0.76
C LYS A 131 10.77 -13.99 0.59
N SER A 132 9.84 -14.60 1.32
CA SER A 132 9.45 -16.00 1.08
C SER A 132 8.84 -16.23 -0.31
N LEU A 133 8.30 -15.18 -0.93
CA LEU A 133 7.77 -15.18 -2.30
C LEU A 133 8.85 -14.94 -3.37
N GLY A 134 10.14 -14.82 -3.00
CA GLY A 134 11.23 -14.37 -3.88
C GLY A 134 11.53 -15.26 -5.09
N ALA A 135 10.97 -16.47 -5.17
CA ALA A 135 11.03 -17.29 -6.40
C ALA A 135 10.03 -16.85 -7.47
N GLU A 136 8.99 -16.11 -7.07
CA GLU A 136 7.85 -15.74 -7.91
C GLU A 136 7.80 -14.24 -8.20
N LEU A 137 8.42 -13.43 -7.34
CA LEU A 137 8.44 -11.97 -7.41
C LEU A 137 9.87 -11.46 -7.43
N TRP A 138 10.09 -10.35 -8.13
CA TRP A 138 11.31 -9.58 -7.96
C TRP A 138 11.14 -8.62 -6.78
N ILE A 139 11.97 -8.80 -5.75
CA ILE A 139 11.86 -8.12 -4.48
C ILE A 139 13.16 -7.37 -4.22
N ARG A 140 13.05 -6.07 -3.96
CA ARG A 140 14.14 -5.22 -3.51
C ARG A 140 13.73 -4.45 -2.27
N ASP A 141 14.66 -4.32 -1.35
CA ASP A 141 14.47 -3.55 -0.14
C ASP A 141 15.73 -2.71 0.15
N PHE A 142 15.50 -1.49 0.62
CA PHE A 142 16.53 -0.50 0.93
C PHE A 142 16.27 0.09 2.32
N GLY A 143 17.30 0.66 2.96
CA GLY A 143 17.05 1.56 4.09
C GLY A 143 16.16 2.74 3.65
N ALA A 144 15.37 3.32 4.55
CA ALA A 144 14.40 4.36 4.17
C ALA A 144 15.02 5.55 3.43
N ARG A 145 16.29 5.91 3.71
CA ARG A 145 17.04 6.98 3.04
C ARG A 145 18.15 6.48 2.10
N GLU A 146 18.24 5.17 1.87
CA GLU A 146 19.24 4.59 0.97
C GLU A 146 18.85 4.87 -0.49
N VAL A 147 19.85 5.25 -1.29
CA VAL A 147 19.70 5.62 -2.70
C VAL A 147 20.52 4.69 -3.58
N GLY A 148 19.98 4.33 -4.75
CA GLY A 148 20.69 3.58 -5.78
C GLY A 148 20.00 2.28 -6.15
N GLY A 149 20.74 1.29 -6.66
CA GLY A 149 20.15 0.05 -7.18
C GLY A 149 19.69 0.17 -8.62
N GLU A 150 19.32 -0.98 -9.19
CA GLU A 150 18.88 -1.11 -10.57
C GLU A 150 17.36 -1.03 -10.62
N ALA A 151 16.84 -0.21 -11.52
CA ALA A 151 15.42 -0.19 -11.87
C ALA A 151 15.17 -1.16 -13.03
N ILE A 152 13.98 -1.74 -13.06
CA ILE A 152 13.54 -2.61 -14.15
C ILE A 152 12.29 -2.02 -14.83
N PRO A 153 12.11 -2.25 -16.14
CA PRO A 153 10.89 -1.87 -16.83
C PRO A 153 9.66 -2.58 -16.26
N VAL A 154 8.63 -1.79 -15.98
CA VAL A 154 7.27 -2.27 -15.66
C VAL A 154 6.22 -1.75 -16.64
N GLY A 155 6.59 -0.82 -17.52
CA GLY A 155 5.76 -0.35 -18.62
C GLY A 155 6.60 -0.14 -19.89
N THR A 156 6.23 -0.80 -20.98
CA THR A 156 6.87 -0.64 -22.30
C THR A 156 5.86 -0.37 -23.39
N ARG A 157 6.24 0.39 -24.42
CA ARG A 157 5.49 0.59 -25.65
C ARG A 157 6.40 0.32 -26.86
N GLY A 158 6.23 -0.84 -27.49
CA GLY A 158 7.22 -1.33 -28.45
C GLY A 158 8.57 -1.60 -27.76
N GLU A 159 9.63 -0.96 -28.24
CA GLU A 159 10.97 -1.03 -27.62
C GLU A 159 11.21 0.06 -26.56
N ASP A 160 10.30 1.04 -26.46
CA ASP A 160 10.45 2.18 -25.55
C ASP A 160 9.95 1.84 -24.15
N VAL A 161 10.74 2.18 -23.12
CA VAL A 161 10.35 2.06 -21.71
C VAL A 161 9.72 3.38 -21.27
N PHE A 162 8.48 3.35 -20.77
CA PHE A 162 7.80 4.54 -20.24
C PHE A 162 7.67 4.52 -18.71
N MET A 163 7.90 3.37 -18.08
CA MET A 163 7.83 3.24 -16.62
C MET A 163 8.83 2.20 -16.10
N GLU A 164 9.58 2.60 -15.07
CA GLU A 164 10.55 1.77 -14.37
C GLU A 164 10.35 1.90 -12.86
N VAL A 165 10.61 0.81 -12.14
CA VAL A 165 10.66 0.79 -10.67
C VAL A 165 11.83 -0.07 -10.22
N GLY A 166 12.37 0.17 -9.03
CA GLY A 166 13.40 -0.73 -8.48
C GLY A 166 14.58 -0.07 -7.79
N SER A 167 14.80 1.22 -8.02
CA SER A 167 15.82 1.99 -7.34
C SER A 167 15.36 2.44 -5.94
N GLY A 168 16.30 2.56 -5.02
CA GLY A 168 16.12 3.18 -3.72
C GLY A 168 15.76 4.65 -3.89
N ALA A 169 14.47 4.95 -3.76
CA ALA A 169 13.88 6.28 -3.81
C ALA A 169 13.23 6.68 -2.47
N GLY A 170 13.37 5.85 -1.43
CA GLY A 170 12.70 6.05 -0.15
C GLY A 170 12.97 7.43 0.48
N GLY A 171 14.15 8.02 0.27
CA GLY A 171 14.44 9.37 0.77
C GLY A 171 13.58 10.46 0.13
N VAL A 172 13.21 10.31 -1.14
CA VAL A 172 12.29 11.22 -1.84
C VAL A 172 10.88 11.01 -1.33
N GLU A 173 10.46 9.75 -1.21
CA GLU A 173 9.15 9.36 -0.69
C GLU A 173 8.94 9.78 0.77
N LEU A 174 9.98 9.73 1.61
CA LEU A 174 9.93 10.23 2.98
C LEU A 174 9.61 11.73 3.03
N GLY A 175 10.11 12.50 2.06
CA GLY A 175 9.86 13.94 1.96
C GLY A 175 8.38 14.31 1.87
N ILE A 176 7.52 13.38 1.41
CA ILE A 176 6.07 13.54 1.36
C ILE A 176 5.45 13.60 2.77
N PHE A 177 6.04 12.90 3.72
CA PHE A 177 5.54 12.80 5.10
C PHE A 177 6.12 13.88 6.02
N GLU A 178 7.23 14.51 5.63
CA GLU A 178 7.89 15.55 6.42
C GLU A 178 6.94 16.74 6.69
N GLY A 179 6.57 16.92 7.95
CA GLY A 179 5.62 17.96 8.39
C GLY A 179 4.14 17.67 8.12
N ALA A 180 3.83 16.59 7.39
CA ALA A 180 2.47 16.15 7.11
C ALA A 180 1.94 15.12 8.12
N VAL A 181 2.83 14.42 8.82
CA VAL A 181 2.47 13.41 9.84
C VAL A 181 2.98 13.76 11.23
N GLY A 182 2.49 13.06 12.24
CA GLY A 182 2.99 13.19 13.60
C GLY A 182 4.48 12.85 13.68
N LYS A 183 5.24 13.66 14.45
CA LYS A 183 6.70 13.58 14.51
C LYS A 183 7.23 12.18 14.85
N ARG A 184 6.63 11.51 15.83
CA ARG A 184 7.02 10.15 16.23
C ARG A 184 6.72 9.12 15.14
N ALA A 185 5.59 9.25 14.44
CA ALA A 185 5.26 8.38 13.32
C ALA A 185 6.28 8.53 12.17
N LEU A 186 6.74 9.75 11.91
CA LEU A 186 7.82 10.02 10.95
C LEU A 186 9.14 9.38 11.38
N GLU A 187 9.55 9.56 12.64
CA GLU A 187 10.76 8.92 13.20
C GLU A 187 10.69 7.38 13.04
N GLU A 188 9.55 6.76 13.35
CA GLU A 188 9.37 5.32 13.18
C GLU A 188 9.34 4.89 11.70
N LEU A 189 8.85 5.74 10.79
CA LEU A 189 8.85 5.51 9.34
C LEU A 189 10.27 5.50 8.77
N GLU A 190 11.15 6.38 9.26
CA GLU A 190 12.57 6.44 8.86
C GLU A 190 13.36 5.18 9.23
N GLU A 191 12.90 4.42 10.23
CA GLU A 191 13.48 3.13 10.62
C GLU A 191 13.00 1.97 9.74
N LYS A 192 12.03 2.18 8.84
CA LYS A 192 11.46 1.13 7.99
C LYS A 192 12.33 0.89 6.76
N ARG A 193 11.97 -0.16 6.02
CA ARG A 193 12.58 -0.46 4.74
C ARG A 193 11.72 0.08 3.63
N TYR A 194 12.35 0.70 2.63
CA TYR A 194 11.69 1.01 1.37
C TYR A 194 11.73 -0.24 0.49
N VAL A 195 10.56 -0.75 0.13
CA VAL A 195 10.37 -2.07 -0.48
C VAL A 195 9.68 -1.91 -1.81
N ILE A 196 10.13 -2.70 -2.79
CA ILE A 196 9.61 -2.73 -4.15
C ILE A 196 9.37 -4.19 -4.51
N LEU A 197 8.14 -4.49 -4.92
CA LEU A 197 7.71 -5.80 -5.39
C LEU A 197 7.27 -5.68 -6.85
N VAL A 198 7.79 -6.53 -7.73
CA VAL A 198 7.42 -6.56 -9.16
C VAL A 198 7.08 -7.99 -9.58
N GLY A 199 5.95 -8.15 -10.27
CA GLY A 199 5.61 -9.37 -10.98
C GLY A 199 6.47 -9.49 -12.24
N MET A 200 7.18 -10.62 -12.39
CA MET A 200 8.13 -10.78 -13.49
C MET A 200 7.48 -11.09 -14.85
N GLU A 201 6.22 -11.53 -14.82
CA GLU A 201 5.42 -11.81 -16.01
C GLU A 201 4.69 -10.55 -16.48
N TRP A 202 4.70 -10.33 -17.80
CA TRP A 202 3.86 -9.34 -18.46
C TRP A 202 2.43 -9.87 -18.61
N GLY A 203 1.45 -8.99 -18.67
CA GLY A 203 0.05 -9.38 -18.84
C GLY A 203 -0.78 -9.17 -17.58
N GLU A 204 -2.05 -9.59 -17.64
CA GLU A 204 -3.03 -9.36 -16.58
C GLU A 204 -2.62 -10.01 -15.25
N ASP A 205 -2.08 -9.20 -14.37
CA ASP A 205 -1.65 -9.45 -12.99
C ASP A 205 -0.86 -10.74 -12.69
N ALA A 206 -0.74 -11.73 -13.57
CA ALA A 206 0.05 -12.96 -13.46
C ALA A 206 0.03 -13.63 -12.06
N GLY A 207 -1.12 -13.56 -11.38
CA GLY A 207 -1.30 -14.02 -10.01
C GLY A 207 -0.57 -13.21 -8.93
N PHE A 208 0.12 -12.11 -9.28
CA PHE A 208 0.82 -11.19 -8.38
C PHE A 208 -0.02 -10.80 -7.16
N TRP A 209 -1.18 -10.16 -7.38
CA TRP A 209 -2.06 -9.74 -6.28
C TRP A 209 -2.65 -10.92 -5.51
N GLY A 210 -2.90 -12.04 -6.17
CA GLY A 210 -3.36 -13.27 -5.52
C GLY A 210 -2.33 -13.83 -4.54
N LYS A 211 -1.05 -13.83 -4.92
CA LYS A 211 0.07 -14.26 -4.06
C LYS A 211 0.24 -13.34 -2.86
N LEU A 212 0.21 -12.03 -3.08
CA LEU A 212 0.28 -11.06 -1.98
C LEU A 212 -0.91 -11.22 -1.02
N ARG A 213 -2.13 -11.39 -1.56
CA ARG A 213 -3.31 -11.63 -0.73
C ARG A 213 -3.16 -12.90 0.12
N ALA A 214 -2.65 -13.99 -0.45
CA ALA A 214 -2.47 -15.25 0.27
C ALA A 214 -1.40 -15.15 1.37
N GLU A 215 -0.27 -14.50 1.10
CA GLU A 215 0.83 -14.35 2.06
C GLU A 215 0.43 -13.53 3.30
N LEU A 216 -0.52 -12.61 3.16
CA LEU A 216 -0.93 -11.69 4.22
C LEU A 216 -2.08 -12.22 5.09
N GLN A 217 -2.73 -13.32 4.69
CA GLN A 217 -3.75 -13.94 5.54
C GLN A 217 -3.10 -14.54 6.80
N PRO A 218 -3.70 -14.35 8.00
CA PRO A 218 -3.28 -15.11 9.17
C PRO A 218 -3.55 -16.59 8.92
N GLY A 219 -2.50 -17.42 9.05
CA GLY A 219 -2.62 -18.88 8.99
C GLY A 219 -3.34 -19.49 10.19
#